data_AF-A0A537UQS5-F1
#
_entry.id   AF-A0A537UQS5-F1
#
_cell.length_a   1.000
_cell.length_b   1.000
_cell.length_c   1.000
_cell.angle_alpha   90.00
_cell.angle_beta   90.00
_cell.angle_gamma   90.00
#
_symmetry.space_group_name_H-M   'P 1'
#
loop_
_entity.id
_entity.type
_entity.pdbx_description
1 polymer ?
#
loop_
_entity_poly.entity_id
_entity_poly.type
_entity_poly.pdbx_seq_one_letter_code
_entity_poly.pdbx_strand_id
1 'polypeptide(L)'
;MTRALPAAGERAPASSARALAAQVAALDWASIAAQLDAYGCATTGRLLTSPQCVGLAETYASDTLFRSRVVMARHGFGRGEYKYFAYPLPELVAALRGALYPPLADIANRWNESMAVGLRFPRDHATYLARC
;
A
#
# COMPACT_ATOMS: atom_id res chain seq x y z
N MET A 1 -37.62 12.79 -1.80
CA MET A 1 -36.94 12.43 -0.54
C MET A 1 -35.49 12.15 -0.84
N THR A 2 -34.66 13.20 -0.77
CA THR A 2 -33.24 13.17 -1.12
C THR A 2 -32.46 12.64 0.08
N ARG A 3 -31.88 11.43 -0.04
CA ARG A 3 -31.01 10.87 1.00
C ARG A 3 -29.66 11.59 0.91
N ALA A 4 -29.39 12.45 1.89
CA ALA A 4 -28.09 13.08 2.07
C ALA A 4 -27.01 12.00 2.24
N LEU A 5 -25.91 12.11 1.48
CA LEU A 5 -24.68 11.38 1.79
C LEU A 5 -24.07 11.99 3.06
N PRO A 6 -23.54 11.18 4.00
CA PRO A 6 -22.88 11.72 5.17
C PRO A 6 -21.57 12.42 4.76
N ALA A 7 -21.26 13.48 5.49
CA ALA A 7 -20.07 14.30 5.31
C ALA A 7 -18.78 13.50 5.57
N ALA A 8 -17.71 13.90 4.88
CA ALA A 8 -16.35 13.45 5.16
C ALA A 8 -16.01 13.66 6.65
N GLY A 9 -15.61 12.60 7.35
CA GLY A 9 -15.08 12.75 8.70
C GLY A 9 -15.16 11.58 9.68
N GLU A 10 -15.63 10.39 9.30
CA GLU A 10 -15.62 9.26 10.25
C GLU A 10 -14.32 8.45 10.10
N ARG A 11 -13.30 8.85 10.88
CA ARG A 11 -12.14 8.00 11.16
C ARG A 11 -12.66 6.68 11.73
N ALA A 12 -12.48 5.58 11.01
CA ALA A 12 -12.43 4.28 11.68
C ALA A 12 -11.29 4.33 12.71
N PRO A 13 -11.38 3.65 13.87
CA PRO A 13 -10.45 3.91 14.95
C PRO A 13 -9.06 3.35 14.62
N ALA A 14 -8.01 3.96 15.17
CA ALA A 14 -6.60 3.51 15.13
C ALA A 14 -6.39 2.02 15.52
N SER A 15 -7.42 1.36 16.06
CA SER A 15 -7.50 -0.08 16.27
C SER A 15 -7.42 -0.88 14.97
N SER A 16 -8.02 -0.40 13.87
CA SER A 16 -7.98 -1.08 12.57
C SER A 16 -6.60 -1.03 11.92
N ALA A 17 -5.94 0.13 11.95
CA ALA A 17 -4.56 0.28 11.48
C ALA A 17 -3.59 -0.61 12.28
N ARG A 18 -3.72 -0.62 13.62
CA ARG A 18 -2.88 -1.46 14.49
C ARG A 18 -3.13 -2.95 14.28
N ALA A 19 -4.39 -3.38 14.11
CA ALA A 19 -4.72 -4.77 13.82
C ALA A 19 -4.10 -5.23 12.49
N LEU A 20 -4.15 -4.37 11.47
CA LEU A 20 -3.54 -4.68 10.17
C LEU A 20 -2.01 -4.77 10.26
N ALA A 21 -1.37 -3.86 11.01
CA ALA A 21 0.07 -3.94 11.26
C ALA A 21 0.45 -5.26 11.96
N ALA A 22 -0.35 -5.71 12.92
CA ALA A 22 -0.15 -7.01 13.57
C ALA A 22 -0.34 -8.19 12.60
N GLN A 23 -1.33 -8.14 11.70
CA GLN A 23 -1.53 -9.16 10.68
C GLN A 23 -0.35 -9.25 9.72
N VAL A 24 0.18 -8.10 9.27
CA VAL A 24 1.36 -8.04 8.41
C VAL A 24 2.61 -8.55 9.14
N ALA A 25 2.77 -8.21 10.42
CA ALA A 25 3.89 -8.71 11.23
C ALA A 25 3.83 -10.24 11.45
N ALA A 26 2.64 -10.83 11.44
CA ALA A 26 2.42 -12.27 11.62
C ALA A 26 2.59 -13.10 10.33
N LEU A 27 2.85 -12.47 9.18
CA LEU A 27 3.14 -13.20 7.95
C LEU A 27 4.43 -14.01 8.07
N ASP A 28 4.48 -15.14 7.36
CA ASP A 28 5.72 -15.91 7.20
C ASP A 28 6.67 -15.20 6.24
N TRP A 29 7.38 -14.20 6.75
CA TRP A 29 8.32 -13.40 5.99
C TRP A 29 9.51 -14.20 5.47
N ALA A 30 9.89 -15.31 6.12
CA ALA A 30 10.92 -16.19 5.63
C ALA A 30 10.47 -16.89 4.35
N SER A 31 9.25 -17.45 4.33
CA SER A 31 8.65 -18.06 3.15
C SER A 31 8.42 -17.04 2.03
N ILE A 32 7.93 -15.83 2.36
CA ILE A 32 7.74 -14.75 1.38
C ILE A 32 9.08 -14.37 0.74
N ALA A 33 10.13 -14.17 1.54
CA ALA A 33 11.46 -13.84 1.02
C ALA A 33 12.01 -14.94 0.11
N ALA A 34 11.89 -16.20 0.50
CA ALA A 34 12.33 -17.34 -0.31
C ALA A 34 11.57 -17.45 -1.65
N GLN A 35 10.26 -17.19 -1.65
CA GLN A 35 9.46 -17.18 -2.87
C GLN A 35 9.84 -16.00 -3.79
N LEU A 36 10.07 -14.82 -3.22
CA LEU A 36 10.56 -13.67 -3.99
C LEU A 36 11.92 -13.97 -4.62
N ASP A 37 12.82 -14.64 -3.92
CA ASP A 37 14.12 -15.05 -4.45
C ASP A 37 13.99 -16.05 -5.61
N ALA A 38 13.14 -17.06 -5.45
CA ALA A 38 13.02 -18.15 -6.41
C ALA A 38 12.20 -17.78 -7.65
N TYR A 39 11.16 -16.95 -7.48
CA TYR A 39 10.13 -16.72 -8.49
C TYR A 39 9.92 -15.26 -8.86
N GLY A 40 10.51 -14.32 -8.12
CA GLY A 40 10.26 -12.88 -8.30
C GLY A 40 8.89 -12.41 -7.80
N CYS A 41 8.08 -13.30 -7.19
CA CYS A 41 6.78 -12.97 -6.62
C CYS A 41 6.46 -13.87 -5.41
N ALA A 42 5.59 -13.39 -4.53
CA ALA A 42 5.07 -14.13 -3.39
C ALA A 42 3.65 -13.66 -3.05
N THR A 43 2.85 -14.55 -2.45
CA THR A 43 1.53 -14.18 -1.93
C THR A 43 1.58 -13.97 -0.42
N THR A 44 0.88 -12.95 0.07
CA THR A 44 0.70 -12.70 1.52
C THR A 44 -0.49 -13.45 2.12
N GLY A 45 -1.23 -14.21 1.30
CA GLY A 45 -2.59 -14.62 1.66
C GLY A 45 -3.52 -13.41 1.83
N ARG A 46 -4.55 -13.58 2.67
CA ARG A 46 -5.56 -12.53 2.91
C ARG A 46 -5.09 -11.53 3.95
N LEU A 47 -4.88 -10.28 3.53
CA LEU A 47 -4.62 -9.14 4.43
C LEU A 47 -5.85 -8.28 4.69
N LEU A 48 -6.78 -8.22 3.73
CA LEU A 48 -7.98 -7.40 3.82
C LEU A 48 -9.22 -8.28 3.84
N THR A 49 -10.21 -7.88 4.63
CA THR A 49 -11.55 -8.46 4.60
C THR A 49 -12.31 -7.98 3.36
N SER A 50 -13.33 -8.74 2.92
CA SER A 50 -14.15 -8.33 1.77
C SER A 50 -14.76 -6.92 1.92
N PRO A 51 -15.31 -6.52 3.10
CA PRO A 51 -15.80 -5.16 3.29
C PRO A 51 -14.70 -4.09 3.16
N GLN A 52 -13.48 -4.35 3.62
CA GLN A 52 -12.36 -3.43 3.45
C GLN A 52 -11.98 -3.27 1.98
N CYS A 53 -11.98 -4.36 1.21
CA CYS A 53 -11.74 -4.32 -0.24
C CYS A 53 -12.83 -3.50 -0.96
N VAL A 54 -14.10 -3.72 -0.62
CA VAL A 54 -15.22 -2.98 -1.20
C VAL A 54 -15.11 -1.49 -0.87
N GLY A 55 -14.87 -1.14 0.39
CA GLY A 55 -14.71 0.25 0.80
C GLY A 55 -13.56 0.96 0.09
N LEU A 56 -12.42 0.28 -0.14
CA LEU A 56 -11.33 0.82 -0.95
C LEU A 56 -11.74 1.00 -2.42
N ALA A 57 -12.44 0.04 -3.02
CA ALA A 57 -12.86 0.12 -4.41
C ALA A 57 -13.84 1.28 -4.64
N GLU A 58 -14.77 1.50 -3.70
CA GLU A 58 -15.75 2.60 -3.75
C GLU A 58 -15.08 3.98 -3.73
N THR A 59 -13.89 4.12 -3.12
CA THR A 59 -13.15 5.39 -3.14
C THR A 59 -12.87 5.88 -4.56
N TYR A 60 -12.74 4.98 -5.54
CA TYR A 60 -12.40 5.33 -6.92
C TYR A 60 -13.40 6.29 -7.58
N ALA A 61 -14.67 6.26 -7.15
CA ALA A 61 -15.72 7.15 -7.63
C ALA A 61 -15.58 8.59 -7.12
N SER A 62 -14.79 8.83 -6.06
CA SER A 62 -14.60 10.16 -5.47
C SER A 62 -13.41 10.87 -6.07
N ASP A 63 -13.64 11.86 -6.93
CA ASP A 63 -12.54 12.64 -7.54
C ASP A 63 -11.76 13.49 -6.51
N THR A 64 -12.36 13.83 -5.37
CA THR A 64 -11.70 14.65 -4.34
C THR A 64 -10.66 13.88 -3.53
N LEU A 65 -10.71 12.54 -3.52
CA LEU A 65 -9.72 11.69 -2.86
C LEU A 65 -8.44 11.53 -3.67
N PHE A 66 -8.42 11.96 -4.94
CA PHE A 66 -7.28 11.79 -5.84
C PHE A 66 -6.70 13.13 -6.27
N ARG A 67 -5.37 13.22 -6.30
CA ARG A 67 -4.66 14.42 -6.76
C ARG A 67 -4.50 14.46 -8.28
N SER A 68 -4.56 13.32 -8.93
CA SER A 68 -4.43 13.23 -10.39
C SER A 68 -5.00 11.92 -10.94
N ARG A 69 -5.39 11.97 -12.22
CA ARG A 69 -5.91 10.85 -13.01
C ARG A 69 -5.10 10.74 -14.29
N VAL A 70 -4.60 9.55 -14.59
CA VAL A 70 -3.92 9.25 -15.84
C VAL A 70 -4.85 8.44 -16.72
N VAL A 71 -5.23 9.01 -17.85
CA VAL A 71 -5.99 8.31 -18.89
C VAL A 71 -4.98 7.68 -19.85
N MET A 72 -4.79 6.36 -19.75
CA MET A 72 -3.68 5.64 -20.38
C MET A 72 -3.64 5.83 -21.90
N ALA A 73 -4.81 5.89 -22.55
CA ALA A 73 -4.93 6.08 -23.99
C ALA A 73 -4.32 7.40 -24.49
N ARG A 74 -4.29 8.45 -23.63
CA ARG A 74 -3.69 9.75 -23.98
C ARG A 74 -2.17 9.71 -24.06
N HIS A 75 -1.55 8.67 -23.50
CA HIS A 75 -0.10 8.52 -23.41
C HIS A 75 0.41 7.32 -24.23
N GLY A 76 -0.45 6.65 -25.00
CA GLY A 76 -0.07 5.44 -25.74
C GLY A 76 0.12 4.19 -24.87
N PHE A 77 -0.35 4.21 -23.61
CA PHE A 77 -0.18 3.10 -22.66
C PHE A 77 -1.27 2.02 -22.75
N GLY A 78 -2.10 2.05 -23.78
CA GLY A 78 -3.24 1.13 -23.94
C GLY A 78 -4.56 1.69 -23.39
N ARG A 79 -5.47 0.79 -22.99
CA ARG A 79 -6.83 1.14 -22.53
C ARG A 79 -6.91 1.13 -21.00
N GLY A 80 -7.62 2.10 -20.45
CA GLY A 80 -7.87 2.21 -19.03
C GLY A 80 -7.37 3.52 -18.45
N GLU A 81 -7.41 3.58 -17.13
CA GLU A 81 -6.97 4.72 -16.34
C GLU A 81 -6.61 4.29 -14.93
N TYR A 82 -5.84 5.13 -14.26
CA TYR A 82 -5.58 5.00 -12.84
C TYR A 82 -5.54 6.39 -12.21
N LYS A 83 -5.79 6.45 -10.90
CA LYS A 83 -5.76 7.68 -10.13
C LYS A 83 -4.72 7.59 -9.01
N TYR A 84 -4.08 8.70 -8.70
CA TYR A 84 -3.17 8.82 -7.57
C TYR A 84 -3.89 9.45 -6.39
N PHE A 85 -3.94 8.77 -5.24
CA PHE A 85 -4.53 9.34 -4.03
C PHE A 85 -3.86 10.66 -3.65
N ALA A 86 -4.66 11.61 -3.19
CA ALA A 86 -4.16 12.81 -2.51
C ALA A 86 -3.66 12.45 -1.10
N TYR A 87 -2.90 13.37 -0.50
CA TYR A 87 -2.57 13.30 0.93
C TYR A 87 -3.56 14.15 1.74
N PRO A 88 -3.94 13.73 2.96
CA PRO A 88 -3.59 12.46 3.60
C PRO A 88 -4.21 11.24 2.88
N LEU A 89 -3.50 10.11 2.88
CA LEU A 89 -4.00 8.88 2.28
C LEU A 89 -5.20 8.32 3.07
N PRO A 90 -6.06 7.50 2.44
CA PRO A 90 -6.99 6.67 3.18
C PRO A 90 -6.24 5.85 4.24
N GLU A 91 -6.78 5.81 5.46
CA GLU A 91 -6.11 5.22 6.63
C GLU A 91 -5.63 3.79 6.37
N LEU A 92 -6.47 2.97 5.71
CA LEU A 92 -6.13 1.59 5.39
C LEU A 92 -4.91 1.49 4.45
N VAL A 93 -4.80 2.40 3.47
CA VAL A 93 -3.66 2.47 2.55
C VAL A 93 -2.42 2.95 3.28
N ALA A 94 -2.54 3.96 4.14
CA ALA A 94 -1.43 4.45 4.96
C ALA A 94 -0.88 3.34 5.89
N ALA A 95 -1.78 2.59 6.54
CA ALA A 95 -1.43 1.50 7.45
C ALA A 95 -0.70 0.36 6.71
N LEU A 96 -1.23 -0.08 5.56
CA LEU A 96 -0.56 -1.10 4.73
C LEU A 96 0.84 -0.66 4.30
N ARG A 97 0.98 0.57 3.81
CA ARG A 97 2.30 1.09 3.39
C ARG A 97 3.30 1.11 4.54
N GLY A 98 2.88 1.57 5.72
CA GLY A 98 3.75 1.60 6.89
C GLY A 98 4.13 0.20 7.38
N ALA A 99 3.21 -0.75 7.39
CA ALA A 99 3.43 -2.09 7.92
C ALA A 99 4.23 -3.00 6.97
N LEU A 100 3.99 -2.91 5.66
CA LEU A 100 4.67 -3.74 4.66
C LEU A 100 6.10 -3.27 4.39
N TYR A 101 6.38 -1.97 4.59
CA TYR A 101 7.68 -1.40 4.21
C TYR A 101 8.87 -2.01 4.96
N PRO A 102 8.92 -2.10 6.30
CA PRO A 102 10.12 -2.58 6.99
C PRO A 102 10.60 -3.97 6.56
N PRO A 103 9.75 -5.02 6.51
CA PRO A 103 10.22 -6.34 6.08
C PRO A 103 10.61 -6.37 4.59
N LEU A 104 9.96 -5.58 3.73
CA LEU A 104 10.37 -5.45 2.33
C LEU A 104 11.70 -4.72 2.18
N ALA A 105 11.98 -3.72 3.01
CA ALA A 105 13.25 -3.01 3.04
C ALA A 105 14.38 -3.96 3.48
N ASP A 106 14.14 -4.82 4.46
CA ASP A 106 15.11 -5.84 4.90
C ASP A 106 15.44 -6.83 3.76
N ILE A 107 14.42 -7.31 3.03
CA ILE A 107 14.60 -8.17 1.85
C ILE A 107 15.41 -7.46 0.76
N ALA A 108 15.05 -6.21 0.43
CA ALA A 108 15.75 -5.43 -0.59
C ALA A 108 17.20 -5.11 -0.20
N ASN A 109 17.47 -4.86 1.09
CA ASN A 109 18.83 -4.63 1.59
C ASN A 109 19.70 -5.89 1.47
N ARG A 110 19.13 -7.07 1.76
CA ARG A 110 19.83 -8.35 1.54
C ARG A 110 20.16 -8.57 0.06
N TRP A 111 19.23 -8.28 -0.85
CA TRP A 111 19.52 -8.34 -2.28
C TRP A 111 20.64 -7.38 -2.69
N ASN A 112 20.60 -6.14 -2.21
CA ASN A 112 21.64 -5.16 -2.49
C ASN A 112 23.01 -5.64 -1.97
N GLU A 113 23.05 -6.28 -0.81
CA GLU A 113 24.28 -6.90 -0.30
C GLU A 113 24.79 -8.01 -1.23
N SER A 114 23.94 -8.96 -1.63
CA SER A 114 24.32 -10.04 -2.55
C SER A 114 24.78 -9.55 -3.93
N MET A 115 24.23 -8.42 -4.40
CA MET A 115 24.59 -7.80 -5.68
C MET A 115 25.75 -6.78 -5.57
N ALA A 116 26.37 -6.63 -4.40
CA ALA A 116 27.40 -5.62 -4.12
C ALA A 116 26.95 -4.16 -4.44
N VAL A 117 25.65 -3.89 -4.31
CA VAL A 117 25.07 -2.56 -4.43
C VAL A 117 25.15 -1.85 -3.08
N GLY A 118 25.76 -0.66 -3.03
CA GLY A 118 25.97 0.10 -1.78
C GLY A 118 24.73 0.80 -1.20
N LEU A 119 23.61 0.84 -1.94
CA LEU A 119 22.38 1.48 -1.50
C LEU A 119 21.74 0.71 -0.34
N ARG A 120 21.32 1.41 0.72
CA ARG A 120 20.55 0.84 1.84
C ARG A 120 19.28 1.62 2.12
N PHE A 121 18.18 0.90 2.17
CA PHE A 121 16.87 1.38 2.58
C PHE A 121 16.80 1.42 4.11
N PRO A 122 16.37 2.53 4.73
CA PRO A 122 16.21 2.61 6.18
C PRO A 122 15.08 1.65 6.63
N ARG A 123 15.08 1.27 7.92
CA ARG A 123 14.04 0.39 8.47
C ARG A 123 12.66 1.05 8.53
N ASP A 124 12.62 2.37 8.67
CA ASP A 124 11.40 3.14 8.84
C ASP A 124 10.94 3.81 7.53
N HIS A 125 9.65 3.68 7.23
CA HIS A 125 9.05 4.20 5.99
C HIS A 125 9.05 5.73 5.94
N ALA A 126 8.84 6.41 7.07
CA ALA A 126 8.85 7.87 7.10
C ALA A 126 10.26 8.42 6.82
N THR A 127 11.28 7.76 7.34
CA THR A 127 12.70 8.06 7.08
C THR A 127 13.04 7.89 5.59
N TYR A 128 12.48 6.88 4.93
CA TYR A 128 12.64 6.72 3.48
C TYR A 128 11.95 7.83 2.69
N LEU A 129 10.70 8.17 3.05
CA LEU A 129 9.96 9.23 2.38
C LEU A 129 10.63 10.59 2.49
N ALA A 130 11.35 10.87 3.59
CA ALA A 130 12.11 12.11 3.75
C ALA A 130 13.29 12.24 2.77
N ARG A 131 13.65 11.17 2.05
CA ARG A 131 14.71 11.17 1.01
C ARG A 131 14.16 11.40 -0.41
N CYS A 132 12.84 11.45 -0.59
CA CYS A 132 12.15 11.55 -1.89
C CYS A 132 11.49 12.92 -2.08
#